data_AF-A0A2A2PG43-F1
#
_entry.id   AF-A0A2A2PG43-F1
#
_cell.length_a   1.000
_cell.length_b   1.000
_cell.length_c   1.000
_cell.angle_alpha   90.00
_cell.angle_beta   90.00
_cell.angle_gamma   90.00
#
_symmetry.space_group_name_H-M   'P 1'
#
loop_
_entity.id
_entity.type
_entity.pdbx_description
1 polymer ?
#
loop_
_entity_poly.entity_id
_entity_poly.type
_entity_poly.pdbx_seq_one_letter_code
_entity_poly.pdbx_strand_id
1 'polypeptide(L)'
;MNHYLTPDLCDAYPELVQVLEPMFSNFGGRDSFGGEIVTIKCFEDNSLVKEQAELKGNGKVLVVDGGGSLRRALLGDMIAEKAAKNGWEGMVIYGCIRDVDVIAQTDLGVQALASHPMKTEKRGIGDLNVAVTFAGVTFHPGQYIYADNNGVIVSPSPLQMPE
;
A
#
# COMPACT_ATOMS: atom_id res chain seq x y z
N MET A 1 9.38 -5.94 -14.34
CA MET A 1 8.88 -5.36 -13.08
C MET A 1 9.63 -4.05 -12.92
N ASN A 2 8.92 -2.93 -12.72
CA ASN A 2 9.57 -1.62 -12.63
C ASN A 2 10.12 -1.45 -11.21
N HIS A 3 11.40 -1.13 -11.11
CA HIS A 3 12.05 -0.74 -9.86
C HIS A 3 11.98 0.79 -9.76
N TYR A 4 11.66 1.32 -8.58
CA TYR A 4 11.52 2.76 -8.36
C TYR A 4 12.49 3.21 -7.27
N LEU A 5 13.09 4.38 -7.49
CA LEU A 5 13.90 5.09 -6.49
C LEU A 5 13.19 6.40 -6.17
N THR A 6 12.62 6.50 -4.97
CA THR A 6 11.85 7.68 -4.59
C THR A 6 12.69 8.97 -4.53
N PRO A 7 14.01 8.95 -4.16
CA PRO A 7 14.84 10.15 -4.27
C PRO A 7 14.94 10.67 -5.72
N ASP A 8 15.18 9.78 -6.69
CA ASP A 8 15.32 10.16 -8.10
C ASP A 8 14.01 10.75 -8.65
N LEU A 9 12.87 10.21 -8.24
CA LEU A 9 11.55 10.75 -8.60
C LEU A 9 11.31 12.12 -7.94
N CYS A 10 11.75 12.32 -6.70
CA CYS A 10 11.67 13.63 -6.04
C CYS A 10 12.54 14.67 -6.76
N ASP A 11 13.76 14.30 -7.14
CA ASP A 11 14.68 15.20 -7.84
C ASP A 11 14.17 15.56 -9.25
N ALA A 12 13.57 14.60 -9.96
CA ALA A 12 13.03 14.82 -11.30
C ALA A 12 11.70 15.58 -11.32
N TYR A 13 10.88 15.44 -10.27
CA TYR A 13 9.50 15.97 -10.24
C TYR A 13 9.15 16.75 -8.95
N PRO A 14 9.96 17.72 -8.50
CA PRO A 14 9.82 18.35 -7.18
C PRO A 14 8.49 19.08 -6.97
N GLU A 15 7.88 19.60 -8.04
CA GLU A 15 6.61 20.33 -7.99
C GLU A 15 5.36 19.42 -8.04
N LEU A 16 5.54 18.13 -8.34
CA LEU A 16 4.43 17.17 -8.48
C LEU A 16 4.31 16.23 -7.29
N VAL A 17 5.43 15.90 -6.66
CA VAL A 17 5.47 14.86 -5.62
C VAL A 17 5.06 15.42 -4.26
N GLN A 18 4.30 14.62 -3.52
CA GLN A 18 4.10 14.79 -2.08
C GLN A 18 4.71 13.60 -1.36
N VAL A 19 5.53 13.85 -0.35
CA VAL A 19 6.19 12.82 0.45
C VAL A 19 5.35 12.55 1.69
N LEU A 20 5.05 11.28 1.98
CA LEU A 20 4.38 10.90 3.22
C LEU A 20 5.30 11.16 4.42
N GLU A 21 4.70 11.44 5.58
CA GLU A 21 5.42 11.42 6.85
C GLU A 21 6.12 10.04 7.06
N PRO A 22 7.37 10.01 7.54
CA PRO A 22 8.21 8.81 7.55
C PRO A 22 7.86 7.86 8.70
N MET A 23 6.71 7.21 8.61
CA MET A 23 6.18 6.31 9.64
C MET A 23 5.94 4.87 9.19
N PHE A 24 6.13 4.58 7.90
CA PHE A 24 5.94 3.24 7.33
C PHE A 24 7.25 2.45 7.32
N SER A 25 7.11 1.13 7.46
CA SER A 25 8.20 0.17 7.32
C SER A 25 7.87 -0.78 6.17
N ASN A 26 8.92 -1.24 5.48
CA ASN A 26 8.81 -2.25 4.45
C ASN A 26 8.74 -3.67 5.05
N PHE A 27 7.79 -4.47 4.57
CA PHE A 27 7.58 -5.86 4.97
C PHE A 27 7.51 -6.82 3.78
N GLY A 28 7.40 -6.31 2.55
CA GLY A 28 7.21 -7.13 1.35
C GLY A 28 8.51 -7.72 0.83
N GLY A 29 8.43 -8.71 -0.04
CA GLY A 29 9.60 -9.22 -0.76
C GLY A 29 10.06 -8.32 -1.92
N ARG A 30 9.26 -7.31 -2.28
CA ARG A 30 9.67 -6.23 -3.21
C ARG A 30 9.99 -4.97 -2.43
N ASP A 31 11.24 -4.56 -2.50
CA ASP A 31 11.74 -3.38 -1.79
C ASP A 31 11.23 -2.06 -2.37
N SER A 32 10.77 -2.07 -3.62
CA SER A 32 10.17 -0.91 -4.29
C SER A 32 8.96 -1.32 -5.12
N PHE A 33 7.97 -0.45 -5.22
CA PHE A 33 6.78 -0.65 -6.04
C PHE A 33 6.07 0.67 -6.33
N GLY A 34 5.17 0.68 -7.31
CA GLY A 34 4.38 1.87 -7.61
C GLY A 34 3.33 1.63 -8.68
N GLY A 35 2.31 2.48 -8.72
CA GLY A 35 1.18 2.32 -9.63
C GLY A 35 0.00 3.22 -9.30
N GLU A 36 -1.10 3.00 -10.02
CA GLU A 36 -2.38 3.70 -9.84
C GLU A 36 -3.02 3.31 -8.49
N ILE A 37 -3.46 4.31 -7.74
CA ILE A 37 -4.05 4.16 -6.41
C ILE A 37 -5.47 3.60 -6.51
N VAL A 38 -5.72 2.53 -5.74
CA VAL A 38 -7.06 2.07 -5.33
C VAL A 38 -7.15 2.23 -3.83
N THR A 39 -8.15 2.96 -3.33
CA THR A 39 -8.27 3.22 -1.88
C THR A 39 -9.31 2.34 -1.21
N ILE A 40 -9.03 1.98 0.04
CA ILE A 40 -10.02 1.42 0.97
C ILE A 40 -9.98 2.26 2.24
N LYS A 41 -11.16 2.65 2.74
CA LYS A 41 -11.33 3.17 4.08
C LYS A 41 -12.04 2.14 4.95
N CYS A 42 -11.41 1.70 6.02
CA CYS A 42 -12.01 0.77 6.97
C CYS A 42 -11.47 0.99 8.39
N PHE A 43 -11.99 0.23 9.36
CA PHE A 43 -11.46 0.23 10.71
C PHE A 43 -11.66 -1.15 11.34
N GLU A 44 -10.56 -1.87 11.54
CA GLU A 44 -10.55 -3.21 12.16
C GLU A 44 -11.47 -4.24 11.49
N ASP A 45 -11.75 -4.04 10.21
CA ASP A 45 -12.42 -4.96 9.31
C ASP A 45 -11.65 -4.97 7.98
N ASN A 46 -11.19 -6.13 7.53
CA ASN A 46 -10.42 -6.28 6.30
C ASN A 46 -11.19 -6.97 5.17
N SER A 47 -12.53 -6.91 5.22
CA SER A 47 -13.41 -7.52 4.22
C SER A 47 -13.10 -7.01 2.81
N LEU A 48 -13.05 -5.69 2.62
CA LEU A 48 -12.72 -5.10 1.32
C LEU A 48 -11.26 -5.35 0.90
N VAL A 49 -10.32 -5.44 1.85
CA VAL A 49 -8.91 -5.75 1.55
C VAL A 49 -8.81 -7.14 0.91
N LYS A 50 -9.51 -8.13 1.47
CA LYS A 50 -9.59 -9.48 0.90
C LYS A 50 -10.25 -9.46 -0.48
N GLU A 51 -11.36 -8.76 -0.64
CA GLU A 51 -12.08 -8.68 -1.90
C GLU A 51 -11.21 -8.08 -3.02
N GLN A 52 -10.55 -6.95 -2.77
CA GLN A 52 -9.70 -6.30 -3.77
C GLN A 52 -8.47 -7.14 -4.14
N ALA A 53 -7.84 -7.80 -3.17
CA ALA A 53 -6.73 -8.71 -3.44
C ALA A 53 -7.10 -9.88 -4.38
N GLU A 54 -8.38 -10.25 -4.45
CA GLU A 54 -8.89 -11.28 -5.36
C GLU A 54 -9.10 -10.78 -6.81
N LEU A 55 -9.07 -9.47 -7.05
CA LEU A 55 -9.20 -8.83 -8.36
C LEU A 55 -7.84 -8.56 -9.01
N LYS A 56 -7.84 -8.30 -10.33
CA LYS A 56 -6.63 -7.95 -11.10
C LYS A 56 -6.04 -6.61 -10.62
N GLY A 57 -4.77 -6.63 -10.23
CA GLY A 57 -4.04 -5.49 -9.68
C GLY A 57 -2.91 -4.95 -10.55
N ASN A 58 -2.75 -5.42 -11.79
CA ASN A 58 -1.64 -5.02 -12.66
C ASN A 58 -1.53 -3.49 -12.78
N GLY A 59 -0.35 -2.95 -12.43
CA GLY A 59 -0.09 -1.50 -12.44
C GLY A 59 -0.79 -0.72 -11.33
N LYS A 60 -1.35 -1.38 -10.31
CA LYS A 60 -2.11 -0.76 -9.22
C LYS A 60 -1.51 -1.05 -7.84
N VAL A 61 -1.73 -0.10 -6.93
CA VAL A 61 -1.35 -0.20 -5.52
C VAL A 61 -2.59 -0.02 -4.65
N LEU A 62 -2.80 -0.94 -3.71
CA LEU A 62 -3.91 -0.84 -2.77
C LEU A 62 -3.50 0.01 -1.55
N VAL A 63 -4.16 1.15 -1.37
CA VAL A 63 -3.92 2.08 -0.26
C VAL A 63 -5.05 1.94 0.75
N VAL A 64 -4.74 1.39 1.93
CA VAL A 64 -5.73 1.05 2.96
C VAL A 64 -5.60 2.00 4.13
N ASP A 65 -6.56 2.90 4.28
CA ASP A 65 -6.79 3.65 5.50
C ASP A 65 -7.51 2.74 6.51
N GLY A 66 -6.73 2.16 7.42
CA GLY A 66 -7.21 1.36 8.55
C GLY A 66 -7.43 2.16 9.83
N GLY A 67 -7.39 3.49 9.76
CA GLY A 67 -7.41 4.39 10.91
C GLY A 67 -6.16 4.30 11.81
N GLY A 68 -5.06 3.72 11.32
CA GLY A 68 -3.81 3.61 12.08
C GLY A 68 -3.90 2.67 13.29
N SER A 69 -4.88 1.76 13.31
CA SER A 69 -5.06 0.86 14.45
C SER A 69 -3.86 -0.06 14.65
N LEU A 70 -3.37 -0.10 15.89
CA LEU A 70 -2.34 -1.02 16.35
C LEU A 70 -2.90 -2.26 17.07
N ARG A 71 -4.21 -2.52 16.93
CA ARG A 71 -4.92 -3.57 17.69
C ARG A 71 -5.27 -4.80 16.86
N ARG A 72 -5.25 -4.69 15.52
CA ARG A 72 -5.65 -5.73 14.57
C ARG A 72 -4.84 -5.64 13.29
N ALA A 73 -4.51 -6.79 12.69
CA ALA A 73 -3.90 -6.86 11.37
C ALA A 73 -4.92 -6.88 10.23
N LEU A 74 -4.71 -6.03 9.24
CA LEU A 74 -5.54 -5.91 8.03
C LEU A 74 -5.04 -6.78 6.87
N LEU A 75 -3.76 -7.16 6.89
CA LEU A 75 -3.11 -8.02 5.90
C LEU A 75 -2.39 -9.18 6.60
N GLY A 76 -2.44 -10.35 5.97
CA GLY A 76 -1.67 -11.54 6.32
C GLY A 76 -1.29 -12.30 5.06
N ASP A 77 -0.55 -13.40 5.22
CA ASP A 77 0.05 -14.18 4.14
C ASP A 77 -0.91 -14.54 3.00
N MET A 78 -2.09 -15.11 3.30
CA MET A 78 -3.04 -15.57 2.30
C MET A 78 -3.56 -14.45 1.40
N ILE A 79 -3.75 -13.26 1.96
CA ILE A 79 -4.23 -12.09 1.20
C ILE A 79 -3.07 -11.53 0.37
N ALA A 80 -1.86 -11.45 0.94
CA ALA A 80 -0.66 -11.00 0.23
C ALA A 80 -0.33 -11.90 -0.96
N GLU A 81 -0.33 -13.22 -0.79
CA GLU A 81 -0.13 -14.18 -1.88
C GLU A 81 -1.17 -14.03 -2.99
N LYS A 82 -2.44 -13.81 -2.61
CA LYS A 82 -3.52 -13.62 -3.57
C LYS A 82 -3.33 -12.35 -4.39
N ALA A 83 -2.95 -11.26 -3.72
CA ALA A 83 -2.63 -9.99 -4.36
C ALA A 83 -1.44 -10.14 -5.33
N ALA A 84 -0.36 -10.81 -4.90
CA ALA A 84 0.80 -11.10 -5.75
C ALA A 84 0.41 -11.92 -7.00
N LYS A 85 -0.32 -13.02 -6.81
CA LYS A 85 -0.82 -13.87 -7.90
C LYS A 85 -1.73 -13.13 -8.88
N ASN A 86 -2.46 -12.12 -8.39
CA ASN A 86 -3.34 -11.28 -9.19
C ASN A 86 -2.67 -10.01 -9.76
N GLY A 87 -1.34 -9.89 -9.59
CA GLY A 87 -0.53 -8.88 -10.24
C GLY A 87 -0.54 -7.51 -9.58
N TRP A 88 -0.97 -7.39 -8.32
CA TRP A 88 -0.83 -6.13 -7.57
C TRP A 88 0.65 -5.74 -7.45
N GLU A 89 0.94 -4.44 -7.61
CA GLU A 89 2.31 -3.93 -7.49
C GLU A 89 2.72 -3.88 -6.01
N GLY A 90 1.78 -3.49 -5.15
CA GLY A 90 1.97 -3.50 -3.71
C GLY A 90 0.75 -3.00 -2.92
N MET A 91 0.94 -2.91 -1.60
CA MET A 91 -0.08 -2.47 -0.65
C MET A 91 0.54 -1.52 0.37
N VAL A 92 -0.12 -0.38 0.63
CA VAL A 92 0.22 0.55 1.71
C VAL A 92 -0.89 0.50 2.75
N ILE A 93 -0.56 0.04 3.96
CA ILE A 93 -1.52 -0.20 5.04
C ILE A 93 -1.29 0.81 6.16
N TYR A 94 -2.17 1.81 6.27
CA TYR A 94 -2.23 2.68 7.44
C TYR A 94 -2.88 1.94 8.62
N GLY A 95 -2.10 1.05 9.22
CA GLY A 95 -2.49 0.10 10.25
C GLY A 95 -1.46 -1.03 10.36
N CYS A 96 -1.86 -2.16 10.94
CA CYS A 96 -0.97 -3.31 11.13
C CYS A 96 -1.17 -4.43 10.10
N ILE A 97 -0.13 -5.26 9.95
CA ILE A 97 -0.15 -6.53 9.22
C ILE A 97 0.31 -7.69 10.12
N ARG A 98 0.37 -8.92 9.61
CA ARG A 98 0.93 -10.07 10.32
C ARG A 98 1.52 -11.08 9.33
N ASP A 99 2.05 -12.19 9.84
CA ASP A 99 2.66 -13.27 9.02
C ASP A 99 3.90 -12.76 8.26
N VAL A 100 4.67 -11.87 8.90
CA VAL A 100 5.73 -11.04 8.28
C VAL A 100 6.86 -11.87 7.65
N ASP A 101 7.20 -13.03 8.21
CA ASP A 101 8.25 -13.90 7.65
C ASP A 101 7.87 -14.47 6.28
N VAL A 102 6.57 -14.68 6.05
CA VAL A 102 6.01 -15.14 4.78
C VAL A 102 5.83 -13.97 3.81
N ILE A 103 5.35 -12.82 4.32
CA ILE A 103 5.18 -11.61 3.49
C ILE A 103 6.53 -11.11 2.96
N ALA A 104 7.62 -11.20 3.74
CA ALA A 104 8.97 -10.85 3.31
C ALA A 104 9.50 -11.72 2.16
N GLN A 105 8.90 -12.87 1.91
CA GLN A 105 9.23 -13.78 0.79
C GLN A 105 8.19 -13.71 -0.34
N THR A 106 7.13 -12.93 -0.17
CA THR A 106 6.07 -12.79 -1.17
C THR A 106 6.48 -11.74 -2.20
N ASP A 107 6.33 -12.06 -3.49
CA ASP A 107 6.61 -11.16 -4.62
C ASP A 107 5.57 -10.02 -4.72
N LEU A 108 5.55 -9.15 -3.71
CA LEU A 108 4.63 -8.03 -3.52
C LEU A 108 5.32 -6.96 -2.67
N GLY A 109 5.11 -5.68 -3.00
CA GLY A 109 5.49 -4.59 -2.13
C GLY A 109 4.51 -4.40 -0.97
N VAL A 110 4.99 -4.27 0.27
CA VAL A 110 4.12 -4.05 1.43
C VAL A 110 4.74 -3.03 2.37
N GLN A 111 4.06 -1.90 2.55
CA GLN A 111 4.40 -0.87 3.53
C GLN A 111 3.31 -0.80 4.59
N ALA A 112 3.67 -0.84 5.87
CA ALA A 112 2.71 -0.76 6.99
C ALA A 112 3.32 -0.06 8.20
N LEU A 113 2.49 0.29 9.20
CA LEU A 113 2.98 0.92 10.43
C LEU A 113 3.71 -0.07 11.34
N ALA A 114 3.15 -1.27 11.52
CA ALA A 114 3.67 -2.28 12.42
C ALA A 114 3.11 -3.67 12.10
N SER A 115 3.60 -4.68 12.81
CA SER A 115 2.98 -6.00 12.85
C SER A 115 2.10 -6.15 14.11
N HIS A 116 0.99 -6.88 13.99
CA HIS A 116 0.12 -7.24 15.11
C HIS A 116 -0.54 -8.60 14.86
N PRO A 117 -0.38 -9.62 15.74
CA PRO A 117 -0.76 -11.00 15.41
C PRO A 117 -2.27 -11.23 15.28
N MET A 118 -3.08 -10.38 15.92
CA MET A 118 -4.53 -10.55 16.01
C MET A 118 -5.23 -10.16 14.70
N LYS A 119 -6.02 -11.07 14.11
CA LYS A 119 -6.88 -10.77 12.95
C LYS A 119 -8.07 -9.88 13.31
N THR A 120 -8.65 -9.27 12.30
CA THR A 120 -9.97 -8.62 12.34
C THR A 120 -11.13 -9.62 12.34
N GLU A 121 -12.33 -9.11 12.61
CA GLU A 121 -13.59 -9.78 12.29
C GLU A 121 -14.13 -9.21 10.97
N LYS A 122 -14.51 -10.09 10.04
CA LYS A 122 -15.05 -9.67 8.74
C LYS A 122 -16.56 -9.47 8.83
N ARG A 123 -17.01 -8.22 8.73
CA ARG A 123 -18.41 -7.82 8.77
C ARG A 123 -18.86 -7.15 7.47
N GLY A 124 -17.97 -6.99 6.50
CA GLY A 124 -18.25 -6.34 5.23
C GLY A 124 -18.25 -4.82 5.31
N ILE A 125 -17.61 -4.23 6.33
CA ILE A 125 -17.65 -2.78 6.58
C ILE A 125 -16.42 -2.11 5.96
N GLY A 126 -16.66 -1.05 5.19
CA GLY A 126 -15.64 -0.17 4.62
C GLY A 126 -16.14 0.51 3.35
N ASP A 127 -15.38 1.50 2.89
CA ASP A 127 -15.65 2.24 1.67
C ASP A 127 -14.53 1.99 0.65
N LEU A 128 -14.89 1.73 -0.60
CA LEU A 128 -13.96 1.54 -1.72
C LEU A 128 -13.90 2.80 -2.58
N ASN A 129 -12.70 3.18 -3.02
CA ASN A 129 -12.48 4.32 -3.93
C ASN A 129 -13.05 5.65 -3.43
N VAL A 130 -12.90 5.90 -2.13
CA VAL A 130 -13.10 7.22 -1.53
C VAL A 130 -11.75 7.88 -1.28
N ALA A 131 -11.69 9.21 -1.28
CA ALA A 131 -10.47 9.90 -0.85
C ALA A 131 -10.17 9.55 0.63
N VAL A 132 -8.91 9.24 0.93
CA VAL A 132 -8.45 8.94 2.30
C VAL A 132 -7.25 9.82 2.64
N THR A 133 -7.10 10.19 3.91
CA THR A 133 -6.05 11.13 4.34
C THR A 133 -5.33 10.58 5.57
N PHE A 134 -4.02 10.38 5.45
CA PHE A 134 -3.14 9.98 6.55
C PHE A 134 -1.68 10.33 6.20
N ALA A 135 -0.81 10.35 7.22
CA ALA A 135 0.63 10.65 7.06
C ALA A 135 0.91 11.94 6.26
N GLY A 136 0.12 13.00 6.52
CA GLY A 136 0.26 14.31 5.87
C GLY A 136 -0.25 14.40 4.42
N VAL A 137 -0.76 13.33 3.82
CA VAL A 137 -1.16 13.28 2.40
C VAL A 137 -2.59 12.81 2.23
N THR A 138 -3.28 13.32 1.20
CA THR A 138 -4.59 12.80 0.75
C THR A 138 -4.41 11.98 -0.51
N PHE A 139 -4.90 10.75 -0.48
CA PHE A 139 -4.86 9.80 -1.58
C PHE A 139 -6.20 9.81 -2.30
N HIS A 140 -6.18 10.17 -3.59
CA HIS A 140 -7.34 10.06 -4.44
C HIS A 140 -7.22 8.83 -5.36
N PRO A 141 -8.29 8.04 -5.54
CA PRO A 141 -8.31 6.97 -6.54
C PRO A 141 -7.92 7.50 -7.94
N GLY A 142 -7.11 6.74 -8.67
CA GLY A 142 -6.61 7.13 -10.00
C GLY A 142 -5.34 8.00 -10.01
N GLN A 143 -4.93 8.55 -8.86
CA GLN A 143 -3.58 9.13 -8.70
C GLN A 143 -2.53 8.02 -8.61
N TYR A 144 -1.26 8.40 -8.48
CA TYR A 144 -0.14 7.46 -8.49
C TYR A 144 0.65 7.52 -7.20
N ILE A 145 1.08 6.36 -6.73
CA ILE A 145 1.90 6.19 -5.54
C ILE A 145 3.15 5.39 -5.89
N TYR A 146 4.27 5.76 -5.28
CA TYR A 146 5.55 5.08 -5.41
C TYR A 146 6.15 4.91 -4.03
N ALA A 147 6.74 3.76 -3.77
CA ALA A 147 7.35 3.43 -2.50
C ALA A 147 8.66 2.68 -2.72
N ASP A 148 9.64 2.96 -1.89
CA ASP A 148 10.86 2.18 -1.73
C ASP A 148 11.32 2.20 -0.26
N ASN A 149 12.55 1.79 0.01
CA ASN A 149 13.11 1.79 1.36
C ASN A 149 13.41 3.20 1.91
N ASN A 150 13.40 4.25 1.08
CA ASN A 150 13.61 5.64 1.50
C ASN A 150 12.31 6.28 1.99
N GLY A 151 11.18 5.94 1.35
CA GLY A 151 9.88 6.47 1.75
C GLY A 151 8.78 6.15 0.75
N VAL A 152 7.68 6.90 0.89
CA VAL A 152 6.51 6.79 0.02
C VAL A 152 6.16 8.18 -0.50
N ILE A 153 5.90 8.27 -1.80
CA ILE A 153 5.52 9.51 -2.48
C ILE A 153 4.26 9.32 -3.30
N VAL A 154 3.54 10.42 -3.53
CA VAL A 154 2.31 10.46 -4.31
C VAL A 154 2.41 11.53 -5.39
N SER A 155 1.82 11.28 -6.55
CA SER A 155 1.77 12.20 -7.68
C SER A 155 0.37 12.19 -8.32
N PRO A 156 -0.13 13.34 -8.83
CA PRO A 156 -1.40 13.40 -9.53
C PRO A 156 -1.40 12.66 -10.88
N SER A 157 -0.23 12.39 -11.46
CA SER A 157 -0.04 11.76 -12.78
C SER A 157 1.09 10.71 -12.74
N PRO A 158 1.11 9.74 -13.69
CA PRO A 158 2.17 8.75 -13.71
C PRO A 158 3.53 9.40 -13.96
N LEU A 159 4.52 9.03 -13.16
CA LEU A 159 5.93 9.39 -13.28
C LEU A 159 6.71 8.28 -13.98
N GLN A 160 7.78 8.66 -14.66
CA GLN A 160 8.74 7.74 -15.27
C GLN A 160 10.05 7.84 -14.49
N MET A 161 10.75 6.72 -14.33
CA MET A 161 12.10 6.76 -13.77
C MET A 161 13.00 7.54 -14.74
N PRO A 162 13.81 8.50 -14.24
CA PRO A 162 14.85 9.14 -15.06
C PRO A 162 15.87 8.10 -15.54
N GLU A 163 16.53 8.39 -16.67
CA GLU A 163 17.63 7.57 -17.22
C GLU A 163 18.92 7.67 -16.42
#